data_AF-A0A1A5YCF2-F1
#
_entry.id   AF-A0A1A5YCF2-F1
#
_cell.length_a   1.000
_cell.length_b   1.000
_cell.length_c   1.000
_cell.angle_alpha   90.00
_cell.angle_beta   90.00
_cell.angle_gamma   90.00
#
_symmetry.space_group_name_H-M   'P 1'
#
loop_
_entity.id
_entity.type
_entity.pdbx_description
1 polymer ?
#
loop_
_entity_poly.entity_id
_entity_poly.type
_entity_poly.pdbx_seq_one_letter_code
_entity_poly.pdbx_strand_id
1 'polypeptide(L)' 'METCGIAGCDKPVKAKSLCAMHHQRMLRHGDPNTVRPRRIKKTVKCSWVNCEDQAVSKGFCSRHYYIHRVSVAKGSR' A
#
# COMPACT_ATOMS: atom_id res chain seq x y z
N MET A 1 -22.75 -11.65 -22.60
CA MET A 1 -21.89 -11.12 -21.53
C MET A 1 -21.08 -10.00 -22.14
N GLU A 2 -21.18 -8.80 -21.59
CA GLU A 2 -20.37 -7.68 -22.05
C GLU A 2 -19.01 -7.74 -21.36
N THR A 3 -17.93 -7.65 -22.13
CA THR A 3 -16.56 -7.60 -21.64
C THR A 3 -16.11 -6.17 -21.44
N CYS A 4 -15.18 -5.97 -20.51
CA CYS A 4 -14.64 -4.65 -20.21
C CYS A 4 -14.07 -4.00 -21.48
N GLY A 5 -14.41 -2.73 -21.73
CA GLY A 5 -13.88 -1.95 -22.86
C GLY A 5 -12.40 -1.59 -22.80
N ILE A 6 -11.62 -2.25 -21.92
CA ILE A 6 -10.17 -2.06 -21.81
C ILE A 6 -9.48 -3.18 -22.56
N ALA A 7 -8.57 -2.81 -23.46
CA ALA A 7 -7.75 -3.75 -24.22
C ALA A 7 -7.02 -4.71 -23.26
N GLY A 8 -7.23 -6.02 -23.44
CA GLY A 8 -6.63 -7.06 -22.59
C GLY A 8 -7.38 -7.33 -21.27
N CYS A 9 -8.66 -6.95 -21.16
CA CYS A 9 -9.47 -7.27 -19.99
C CYS A 9 -10.73 -8.08 -20.33
N ASP A 10 -10.65 -9.40 -20.14
CA ASP A 10 -11.76 -10.33 -20.37
C ASP A 10 -12.75 -10.42 -19.20
N LYS A 11 -12.73 -9.45 -18.28
CA LYS A 11 -13.62 -9.43 -17.13
C LYS A 11 -15.00 -8.89 -17.53
N PRO A 12 -16.09 -9.41 -16.93
CA PRO A 12 -17.43 -8.93 -17.23
C PRO A 12 -17.59 -7.46 -16.82
N VAL A 13 -18.31 -6.70 -17.65
CA VAL A 13 -18.74 -5.33 -17.35
C VAL A 13 -19.64 -5.35 -16.12
N LYS A 14 -19.38 -4.41 -15.21
CA LYS A 14 -20.23 -4.16 -14.05
C LYS A 14 -20.99 -2.83 -14.17
N ALA A 15 -20.34 -1.80 -14.72
CA ALA A 15 -20.94 -0.49 -14.93
C ALA A 15 -20.11 0.33 -15.92
N LYS A 16 -20.76 1.23 -16.70
CA LYS A 16 -20.09 2.17 -17.63
C LYS A 16 -19.09 1.50 -18.60
N SER A 17 -19.44 0.35 -19.16
CA SER A 17 -18.56 -0.46 -20.04
C SER A 17 -17.23 -0.90 -19.41
N LEU A 18 -17.13 -0.85 -18.07
CA LEU A 18 -15.95 -1.22 -17.31
C LEU A 18 -16.26 -2.37 -16.34
N CYS A 19 -15.26 -3.23 -16.11
CA CYS A 19 -15.31 -4.22 -15.05
C CYS A 19 -15.22 -3.54 -13.67
N ALA A 20 -15.58 -4.27 -12.61
CA ALA A 20 -15.56 -3.74 -11.23
C ALA A 20 -14.20 -3.10 -10.85
N MET A 21 -13.09 -3.73 -11.26
CA MET A 21 -11.74 -3.25 -11.00
C MET A 21 -11.44 -1.93 -11.72
N HIS A 22 -11.75 -1.84 -13.01
CA HIS A 22 -11.50 -0.65 -13.81
C HIS A 22 -12.42 0.51 -13.44
N HIS A 23 -13.69 0.22 -13.12
CA HIS A 23 -14.59 1.21 -12.56
C HIS A 23 -14.09 1.76 -11.22
N GLN A 24 -13.56 0.91 -10.34
CA GLN A 24 -12.97 1.34 -9.07
C GLN A 24 -11.68 2.16 -9.24
N ARG A 25 -10.84 1.82 -10.22
CA ARG A 25 -9.66 2.63 -10.56
C ARG A 25 -10.06 4.00 -11.10
N MET A 26 -11.04 4.04 -12.01
CA MET A 26 -11.63 5.27 -12.54
C MET A 26 -12.13 6.19 -11.41
N LEU A 27 -12.87 5.64 -10.44
CA LEU A 27 -13.38 6.43 -9.31
C LEU A 27 -12.29 6.96 -8.36
N ARG A 28 -11.18 6.23 -8.18
CA ARG A 28 -10.11 6.60 -7.25
C ARG A 28 -9.03 7.47 -7.86
N HIS A 29 -8.77 7.31 -9.15
CA HIS A 29 -7.60 7.87 -9.82
C HIS A 29 -7.95 8.64 -11.10
N GLY A 30 -9.21 8.62 -11.55
CA GLY A 30 -9.64 9.27 -12.80
C GLY A 30 -9.25 8.53 -14.08
N ASP A 31 -8.46 7.45 -13.96
CA ASP A 31 -7.98 6.66 -15.10
C ASP A 31 -8.17 5.15 -14.82
N PRO A 32 -8.92 4.42 -15.67
CA PRO A 32 -9.16 2.99 -15.52
C PRO A 32 -7.91 2.12 -15.73
N ASN A 33 -6.99 2.55 -16.58
CA ASN A 33 -5.75 1.85 -16.95
C ASN A 33 -4.60 2.11 -15.96
N THR A 34 -4.83 2.87 -14.89
CA THR A 34 -3.82 3.09 -13.85
C THR A 34 -3.44 1.77 -13.18
N VAL A 35 -2.30 1.21 -13.58
CA VAL A 35 -1.63 0.10 -12.90
C VAL A 35 -0.57 0.67 -11.98
N ARG A 36 -0.91 0.84 -10.70
CA ARG A 36 0.11 1.15 -9.69
C ARG A 36 0.91 -0.11 -9.37
N PRO A 37 2.25 -0.04 -9.34
CA PRO A 37 3.05 -1.18 -8.89
C PRO A 37 2.63 -1.55 -7.47
N ARG A 38 2.47 -2.85 -7.20
CA ARG A 38 2.21 -3.34 -5.85
C ARG A 38 3.37 -2.87 -4.97
N ARG A 39 3.06 -2.15 -3.88
CA ARG A 39 4.06 -1.76 -2.88
C ARG A 39 4.61 -3.02 -2.22
N ILE A 40 5.79 -3.46 -2.65
CA ILE A 40 6.51 -4.56 -2.00
C ILE A 40 6.98 -4.04 -0.64
N LYS A 41 6.56 -4.71 0.43
CA LYS A 41 7.06 -4.39 1.77
C LYS A 41 8.50 -4.89 1.83
N LYS A 42 9.47 -3.96 1.88
CA LYS A 42 10.86 -4.32 2.15
C LYS A 42 10.94 -4.72 3.63
N THR A 43 11.27 -5.98 3.88
CA THR A 43 11.56 -6.46 5.23
C THR A 43 12.93 -5.94 5.62
N VAL A 44 12.96 -4.90 6.44
CA VAL A 44 14.22 -4.33 6.97
C VAL A 44 14.37 -4.84 8.41
N LYS A 45 15.61 -5.07 8.86
CA LYS A 45 15.87 -5.36 10.28
C LYS A 45 15.57 -4.12 11.12
N CYS A 46 15.19 -4.33 12.39
CA CYS A 46 15.00 -3.23 13.31
C CYS A 46 16.32 -2.46 13.50
N SER A 47 16.28 -1.14 13.34
CA SER A 47 17.44 -0.24 13.52
C SER A 47 17.85 -0.06 15.00
N TRP A 48 17.25 -0.80 15.93
CA TRP A 48 17.56 -0.72 17.35
C TRP A 48 18.78 -1.59 17.68
N VAL A 49 19.66 -1.11 18.56
CA VAL A 49 20.88 -1.83 18.96
C VAL A 49 20.49 -3.21 19.53
N ASN A 50 21.07 -4.26 18.96
CA ASN A 50 20.83 -5.65 19.36
C ASN A 50 19.37 -6.12 19.25
N CYS A 51 18.66 -5.70 18.20
CA CYS A 51 17.32 -6.19 17.88
C CYS A 51 17.31 -6.97 16.56
N GLU A 52 16.95 -8.25 16.63
CA GLU A 52 16.88 -9.14 15.47
C GLU A 52 15.48 -9.16 14.81
N ASP A 53 14.52 -8.44 15.39
CA ASP A 53 13.17 -8.36 14.86
C ASP A 53 13.08 -7.59 13.54
N GLN A 54 12.03 -7.91 12.78
CA GLN A 54 11.73 -7.20 11.54
C GLN A 54 11.07 -5.85 11.83
N ALA A 55 11.53 -4.83 11.11
CA ALA A 55 10.94 -3.50 11.14
C ALA A 55 9.57 -3.51 10.47
N VAL A 56 8.57 -3.03 11.20
CA VAL A 56 7.19 -2.89 10.72
C VAL A 56 6.95 -1.46 10.21
N SER A 57 7.55 -0.46 10.85
CA SER A 57 7.36 0.96 10.54
C SER A 57 8.61 1.79 10.83
N LYS A 58 8.94 2.72 9.92
CA LYS A 58 10.08 3.66 10.05
C LYS A 58 11.43 3.02 10.42
N GLY A 59 11.66 1.75 10.06
CA GLY A 59 12.89 1.03 10.41
C GLY A 59 12.91 0.41 11.81
N PHE A 60 11.81 0.45 12.57
CA PHE A 60 11.71 -0.16 13.90
C PHE A 60 10.69 -1.31 13.94
N CYS A 61 10.94 -2.31 14.79
CA CYS A 61 9.92 -3.30 15.14
C CYS A 61 8.78 -2.66 15.94
N SER A 62 7.64 -3.32 16.09
CA SER A 62 6.46 -2.76 16.77
C SER A 62 6.77 -2.20 18.17
N ARG A 63 7.64 -2.89 18.92
CA ARG A 63 8.07 -2.49 20.27
C ARG A 63 8.99 -1.26 20.24
N HIS A 64 10.01 -1.27 19.38
CA HIS A 64 10.94 -0.14 19.26
C HIS A 64 10.32 1.07 18.58
N TYR A 65 9.31 0.89 17.72
CA TYR A 65 8.53 2.00 17.17
C TYR A 65 7.73 2.73 18.26
N TYR A 66 7.16 1.99 19.22
CA TYR A 66 6.47 2.59 20.36
C TYR A 66 7.44 3.41 21.23
N ILE A 67 8.59 2.83 21.57
CA ILE A 67 9.64 3.52 22.34
C ILE A 67 10.12 4.77 21.59
N HIS A 68 10.50 4.63 20.32
CA HIS A 68 10.92 5.74 19.46
C HIS A 68 9.85 6.85 19.41
N ARG A 69 8.57 6.50 19.26
CA ARG A 69 7.47 7.47 19.26
C ARG A 69 7.36 8.24 20.58
N VAL A 70 7.56 7.57 21.72
CA VAL A 70 7.47 8.17 23.06
C VAL A 70 8.72 8.99 23.39
N SER A 71 9.91 8.54 22.98
CA SER A 71 11.18 9.26 23.18
C SER A 71 11.22 10.58 22.41
N VAL A 72 10.75 10.60 21.16
CA VAL A 72 10.68 11.83 20.33
C VAL A 72 9.74 12.87 20.94
N ALA A 73 8.68 12.45 21.66
CA ALA A 73 7.74 13.37 22.31
C ALA A 73 8.32 14.09 23.55
N LYS A 74 9.45 13.64 24.11
CA LYS A 74 10.08 14.23 25.31
C LYS A 74 11.36 15.03 25.04
N GLY A 75 11.76 15.18 23.78
CA GLY A 75 13.04 15.79 23.37
C GLY A 75 12.95 17.21 22.79
N SER A 76 11.93 17.99 23.15
CA SER A 76 11.88 19.44 22.87
C SER A 76 12.08 20.19 24.18
N ARG A 77 13.32 20.20 24.68
CA ARG A 77 13.78 21.17 25.68
C ARG A 77 15.26 21.44 25.48
#